data_AF-A0A933DVQ4-F1
#
_entry.id   AF-A0A933DVQ4-F1
#
_cell.length_a   1.000
_cell.length_b   1.000
_cell.length_c   1.000
_cell.angle_alpha   90.00
_cell.angle_beta   90.00
_cell.angle_gamma   90.00
#
_symmetry.space_group_name_H-M   'P 1'
#
loop_
_entity.id
_entity.type
_entity.pdbx_description
1 polymer ?
#
loop_
_entity_poly.entity_id
_entity_poly.type
_entity_poly.pdbx_seq_one_letter_code
_entity_poly.pdbx_strand_id
1 'polypeptide(L)'
;MVASKRTEQASAYIKKNMFFVPRMFQVLNTVTPEVGERFSDFYNTVWKDGALPRKIKELMFVAIGVAYKSPRCLIHVVPAIEAGATDGEILEAVTVGTLGAGFVPNGPGIPYAFEYALKVLEVAGKVRKGEKWEYLLPPEFRG
;
A
#
# COMPACT_ATOMS: atom_id res chain seq x y z
N MET A 1 8.68 24.91 -5.05
CA MET A 1 9.78 24.20 -5.71
C MET A 1 9.28 23.74 -7.07
N VAL A 2 9.96 24.12 -8.16
CA VAL A 2 9.57 23.74 -9.52
C VAL A 2 10.01 22.28 -9.74
N ALA A 3 9.10 21.43 -10.20
CA ALA A 3 9.42 20.02 -10.49
C ALA A 3 10.52 19.97 -11.55
N SER A 4 11.62 19.27 -11.25
CA SER A 4 12.69 19.06 -12.22
C SER A 4 12.29 17.96 -13.21
N LYS A 5 12.89 17.95 -14.41
CA LYS A 5 12.75 16.84 -15.38
C LYS A 5 13.05 15.48 -14.73
N ARG A 6 13.97 15.44 -13.76
CA ARG A 6 14.33 14.24 -12.99
C ARG A 6 13.21 13.81 -12.02
N THR A 7 12.51 14.75 -11.40
CA THR A 7 11.35 14.50 -10.53
C THR A 7 10.19 13.87 -11.31
N GLU A 8 9.92 14.37 -12.52
CA GLU A 8 8.89 13.83 -13.40
C GLU A 8 9.23 12.41 -13.86
N GLN A 9 10.48 12.20 -14.28
CA GLN A 9 10.99 10.88 -14.68
C GLN A 9 10.89 9.85 -13.55
N ALA A 10 11.34 10.20 -12.34
CA ALA A 10 11.24 9.31 -11.18
C ALA A 10 9.78 8.95 -10.86
N SER A 11 8.88 9.93 -10.87
CA SER A 11 7.46 9.71 -10.59
C SER A 11 6.77 8.86 -11.67
N ALA A 12 7.13 9.05 -12.94
CA ALA A 12 6.63 8.21 -14.04
C ALA A 12 7.13 6.77 -13.93
N TYR A 13 8.40 6.57 -13.57
CA TYR A 13 8.96 5.24 -13.33
C TYR A 13 8.24 4.50 -12.19
N ILE A 14 8.01 5.18 -11.07
CA ILE A 14 7.27 4.61 -9.93
C ILE A 14 5.85 4.27 -10.35
N LYS A 15 5.13 5.19 -11.00
CA LYS A 15 3.76 4.93 -11.45
C LYS A 15 3.68 3.70 -12.37
N LYS A 16 4.64 3.55 -13.28
CA LYS A 16 4.72 2.40 -14.18
C LYS A 16 4.95 1.09 -13.43
N ASN A 17 5.87 1.08 -12.46
CA ASN A 17 6.29 -0.15 -11.79
C ASN A 17 5.53 -0.45 -10.50
N MET A 18 4.82 0.52 -9.93
CA MET A 18 4.09 0.40 -8.66
C MET A 18 2.59 0.72 -8.81
N PHE A 19 2.12 0.93 -10.04
CA PHE A 19 0.75 1.27 -10.43
C PHE A 19 0.25 2.66 -9.99
N PHE A 20 0.82 3.23 -8.94
CA PHE A 20 0.57 4.61 -8.49
C PHE A 20 1.85 5.20 -7.89
N VAL A 21 1.81 6.49 -7.51
CA VAL A 21 2.93 7.15 -6.82
C VAL A 21 2.55 7.33 -5.34
N PRO A 22 3.02 6.46 -4.42
CA PRO A 22 2.76 6.60 -2.99
C PRO A 22 3.24 7.94 -2.45
N ARG A 23 2.58 8.45 -1.39
CA ARG A 23 2.91 9.76 -0.81
C ARG A 23 4.38 9.89 -0.40
N MET A 24 4.99 8.80 0.07
CA MET A 24 6.43 8.79 0.40
C MET A 24 7.30 9.18 -0.80
N PHE A 25 6.96 8.71 -2.00
CA PHE A 25 7.67 9.04 -3.22
C PHE A 25 7.32 10.43 -3.77
N GLN A 26 6.08 10.90 -3.58
CA GLN A 26 5.71 12.27 -3.93
C GLN A 26 6.60 13.29 -3.20
N VAL A 27 6.93 13.02 -1.94
CA VAL A 27 7.88 13.85 -1.17
C VAL A 27 9.32 13.56 -1.59
N LEU A 28 9.74 12.30 -1.57
CA LEU A 28 11.14 11.90 -1.83
C LEU A 28 11.63 12.38 -3.21
N ASN A 29 10.79 12.33 -4.24
CA ASN A 29 11.14 12.73 -5.60
C ASN A 29 11.31 14.25 -5.76
N THR A 30 10.78 15.06 -4.84
CA THR A 30 10.91 16.53 -4.88
C THR A 30 12.14 17.01 -4.10
N VAL A 31 12.49 16.32 -3.01
CA VAL A 31 13.61 16.70 -2.14
C VAL A 31 14.90 16.02 -2.57
N THR A 32 14.87 14.74 -2.91
CA THR A 32 16.06 13.93 -3.27
C THR A 32 15.73 12.95 -4.42
N PRO A 33 15.61 13.44 -5.67
CA PRO A 33 15.16 12.63 -6.81
C PRO A 33 15.97 11.35 -7.03
N GLU A 34 17.29 11.40 -6.80
CA GLU A 34 18.17 10.24 -6.95
C GLU A 34 17.88 9.14 -5.93
N VAL A 35 17.61 9.49 -4.67
CA VAL A 35 17.20 8.52 -3.65
C VAL A 35 15.85 7.93 -4.01
N GLY A 36 14.91 8.75 -4.52
CA GLY A 36 13.61 8.30 -4.98
C GLY A 36 13.71 7.25 -6.09
N GLU A 37 14.56 7.48 -7.08
CA GLU A 37 14.85 6.55 -8.17
C GLU A 37 15.42 5.22 -7.64
N ARG A 38 16.51 5.27 -6.87
CA ARG A 38 17.16 4.07 -6.32
C ARG A 38 16.26 3.28 -5.38
N PHE A 39 15.48 3.97 -4.55
CA PHE A 39 14.55 3.32 -3.65
C PHE A 39 13.39 2.67 -4.42
N SER A 40 12.90 3.30 -5.49
CA SER A 40 11.91 2.68 -6.37
C SER A 40 12.43 1.42 -7.04
N ASP A 41 13.69 1.38 -7.47
CA ASP A 41 14.31 0.19 -8.06
C ASP A 41 14.31 -0.96 -7.05
N PHE A 42 14.83 -0.70 -5.85
CA PHE A 42 14.82 -1.67 -4.76
C PHE A 42 13.40 -2.18 -4.48
N TYR A 43 12.43 -1.27 -4.29
CA TYR A 43 11.05 -1.63 -4.04
C TYR A 43 10.49 -2.53 -5.14
N ASN A 44 10.70 -2.15 -6.42
CA ASN A 44 10.24 -2.93 -7.56
C ASN A 44 10.89 -4.32 -7.62
N THR A 45 12.16 -4.47 -7.22
CA THR A 45 12.80 -5.80 -7.18
C THR A 45 12.12 -6.77 -6.21
N VAL A 46 11.51 -6.25 -5.14
CA VAL A 46 10.72 -7.03 -4.18
C VAL A 46 9.35 -7.38 -4.76
N TRP A 47 8.65 -6.40 -5.33
CA TRP A 47 7.24 -6.55 -5.74
C TRP A 47 7.02 -7.18 -7.11
N LYS A 48 7.97 -7.07 -8.04
CA LYS A 48 7.84 -7.70 -9.36
C LYS A 48 7.63 -9.20 -9.26
N ASP A 49 7.08 -9.81 -10.30
CA ASP A 49 6.90 -11.26 -10.36
C ASP A 49 8.23 -11.99 -10.19
N GLY A 50 8.17 -13.12 -9.49
CA GLY A 50 9.28 -14.05 -9.28
C GLY A 50 8.74 -15.43 -8.93
N ALA A 51 9.33 -16.11 -7.95
CA ALA A 51 8.80 -17.39 -7.46
C ALA A 51 7.36 -17.26 -6.92
N LEU A 52 7.02 -16.09 -6.37
CA LEU A 52 5.64 -15.70 -6.06
C LEU A 52 5.20 -14.59 -7.03
N PRO A 53 3.98 -14.66 -7.58
CA PRO A 53 3.39 -13.55 -8.31
C PRO A 53 3.24 -12.32 -7.42
N ARG A 54 3.31 -11.12 -8.02
CA ARG A 54 3.11 -9.85 -7.33
C ARG A 54 1.81 -9.85 -6.52
N LYS A 55 0.71 -10.31 -7.10
CA LYS A 55 -0.59 -10.41 -6.43
C LYS A 55 -0.48 -11.08 -5.06
N ILE A 56 0.23 -12.21 -5.00
CA ILE A 56 0.43 -12.96 -3.76
C ILE A 56 1.25 -12.17 -2.76
N LYS A 57 2.33 -11.53 -3.20
CA LYS A 57 3.16 -10.68 -2.33
C LYS A 57 2.36 -9.52 -1.73
N GLU A 58 1.57 -8.82 -2.55
CA GLU A 58 0.76 -7.69 -2.11
C GLU A 58 -0.30 -8.15 -1.09
N LEU A 59 -0.96 -9.28 -1.32
CA LEU A 59 -1.91 -9.89 -0.36
C LEU A 59 -1.23 -10.29 0.97
N MET A 60 -0.03 -10.87 0.91
CA MET A 60 0.76 -11.16 2.12
C MET A 60 1.03 -9.87 2.90
N PHE A 61 1.34 -8.77 2.21
CA PHE A 61 1.62 -7.50 2.87
C PHE A 61 0.37 -6.79 3.39
N VAL A 62 -0.79 -7.00 2.78
CA VAL A 62 -2.09 -6.61 3.35
C VAL A 62 -2.30 -7.32 4.69
N ALA A 63 -2.04 -8.63 4.77
CA ALA A 63 -2.14 -9.38 6.03
C ALA A 63 -1.15 -8.85 7.09
N ILE A 64 0.09 -8.56 6.70
CA ILE A 64 1.10 -7.92 7.58
C ILE A 64 0.63 -6.54 8.05
N GLY A 65 0.04 -5.74 7.17
CA GLY A 65 -0.50 -4.42 7.50
C GLY A 65 -1.55 -4.47 8.60
N VAL A 66 -2.44 -5.47 8.54
CA VAL A 66 -3.42 -5.74 9.61
C VAL A 66 -2.71 -6.15 10.89
N ALA A 67 -1.79 -7.11 10.80
CA ALA A 67 -1.12 -7.65 11.97
C ALA A 67 -0.31 -6.59 12.74
N TYR A 68 0.31 -5.66 12.02
CA TYR A 68 1.11 -4.56 12.58
C TYR A 68 0.30 -3.31 12.97
N LYS A 69 -1.04 -3.33 12.83
CA LYS A 69 -1.87 -2.13 13.00
C LYS A 69 -1.40 -0.94 12.16
N SER A 70 -0.95 -1.18 10.93
CA SER A 70 -0.40 -0.13 10.09
C SER A 70 -1.45 0.36 9.09
N PRO A 71 -2.17 1.46 9.37
CA PRO A 71 -3.09 2.05 8.38
C PRO A 71 -2.33 2.51 7.12
N ARG A 72 -1.03 2.79 7.23
CA ARG A 72 -0.18 3.16 6.09
C ARG A 72 0.08 2.00 5.14
N CYS A 73 0.01 0.76 5.61
CA CYS A 73 0.17 -0.42 4.77
C CYS A 73 -1.06 -0.67 3.87
N LEU A 74 -2.19 0.02 4.11
CA LEU A 74 -3.40 -0.09 3.28
C LEU A 74 -3.15 0.23 1.80
N ILE A 75 -2.09 1.00 1.50
CA ILE A 75 -1.69 1.29 0.12
C ILE A 75 -1.47 0.05 -0.74
N HIS A 76 -1.15 -1.10 -0.15
CA HIS A 76 -0.86 -2.34 -0.86
C HIS A 76 -2.11 -3.02 -1.43
N VAL A 77 -3.30 -2.58 -1.05
CA VAL A 77 -4.55 -2.99 -1.68
C VAL A 77 -4.61 -2.54 -3.13
N VAL A 78 -4.15 -1.33 -3.42
CA VAL A 78 -4.17 -0.78 -4.79
C VAL A 78 -3.34 -1.63 -5.75
N PRO A 79 -2.05 -1.89 -5.52
CA PRO A 79 -1.27 -2.74 -6.38
C PRO A 79 -1.72 -4.20 -6.36
N ALA A 80 -2.38 -4.69 -5.29
CA ALA A 80 -3.02 -6.01 -5.30
C ALA A 80 -4.17 -6.06 -6.33
N ILE A 81 -5.04 -5.06 -6.35
CA ILE A 81 -6.16 -4.96 -7.30
C ILE A 81 -5.64 -4.81 -8.73
N GLU A 82 -4.66 -3.96 -8.95
CA GLU A 82 -4.02 -3.78 -10.26
C GLU A 82 -3.32 -5.07 -10.73
N ALA A 83 -2.86 -5.91 -9.80
CA ALA A 83 -2.36 -7.24 -10.06
C ALA A 83 -3.46 -8.33 -10.17
N GLY A 84 -4.74 -7.94 -10.16
CA GLY A 84 -5.89 -8.83 -10.38
C GLY A 84 -6.46 -9.47 -9.12
N ALA A 85 -6.21 -8.91 -7.92
CA ALA A 85 -6.84 -9.39 -6.69
C ALA A 85 -8.34 -9.07 -6.63
N THR A 86 -9.13 -10.08 -6.26
CA THR A 86 -10.56 -9.97 -5.98
C THR A 86 -10.83 -9.49 -4.56
N ASP A 87 -12.05 -9.01 -4.29
CA ASP A 87 -12.45 -8.63 -2.92
C ASP A 87 -12.40 -9.82 -1.96
N GLY A 88 -12.71 -11.04 -2.45
CA GLY A 88 -12.59 -12.26 -1.66
C GLY A 88 -11.16 -12.54 -1.21
N GLU A 89 -10.20 -12.50 -2.15
CA GLU A 89 -8.78 -12.72 -1.84
C GLU A 89 -8.24 -11.67 -0.84
N ILE A 90 -8.64 -10.42 -1.02
CA ILE A 90 -8.24 -9.32 -0.13
C ILE A 90 -8.83 -9.51 1.27
N LEU A 91 -10.11 -9.88 1.37
CA LEU A 91 -10.75 -10.13 2.66
C LEU A 91 -10.13 -11.33 3.38
N GLU A 92 -9.83 -12.41 2.65
CA GLU A 92 -9.12 -13.56 3.23
C GLU A 92 -7.75 -13.16 3.78
N ALA A 93 -6.98 -12.33 3.06
CA ALA A 93 -5.71 -11.81 3.55
C ALA A 93 -5.87 -10.99 4.84
N VAL A 94 -6.91 -10.17 4.94
CA VAL A 94 -7.22 -9.41 6.16
C VAL A 94 -7.57 -10.34 7.32
N THR A 95 -8.39 -11.37 7.09
CA THR A 95 -8.74 -12.36 8.11
C THR A 95 -7.51 -13.14 8.59
N VAL A 96 -6.60 -13.53 7.69
CA VAL A 96 -5.32 -14.15 8.06
C VAL A 96 -4.47 -13.22 8.91
N GLY A 97 -4.35 -11.94 8.53
CA GLY A 97 -3.63 -10.93 9.30
C GLY A 97 -4.20 -10.71 10.70
N THR A 98 -5.52 -10.83 10.85
CA THR A 98 -6.23 -10.77 12.14
C THR A 98 -5.75 -11.88 13.07
N LEU A 99 -5.70 -13.12 12.58
CA LEU A 99 -5.20 -14.26 13.34
C LEU A 99 -3.71 -14.12 13.66
N GLY A 100 -2.92 -13.64 12.70
CA GLY A 100 -1.48 -13.45 12.86
C GLY A 100 -1.08 -12.51 13.99
N ALA A 101 -1.92 -11.51 14.31
CA ALA A 101 -1.66 -10.62 15.44
C ALA A 101 -2.28 -11.07 16.78
N GLY A 102 -3.04 -12.15 16.76
CA GLY A 102 -3.66 -12.72 17.94
C GLY A 102 -4.75 -11.86 18.58
N PHE A 103 -5.34 -12.40 19.66
CA PHE A 103 -6.43 -11.78 20.41
C PHE A 103 -5.93 -11.24 21.74
N VAL A 104 -5.02 -10.26 21.68
CA VAL A 104 -4.45 -9.62 22.87
C VAL A 104 -5.13 -8.28 23.18
N PRO A 105 -5.21 -7.86 24.46
CA PRO A 105 -5.66 -6.52 24.82
C PRO A 105 -4.85 -5.46 24.07
N ASN A 106 -5.54 -4.48 23.47
CA ASN A 106 -4.93 -3.46 22.60
C ASN A 106 -4.15 -4.02 21.38
N GLY A 107 -4.32 -5.30 21.03
CA GLY A 107 -3.95 -5.87 19.74
C GLY A 107 -4.92 -5.44 18.63
N PRO A 108 -4.63 -5.71 17.34
CA PRO A 108 -5.57 -5.36 16.27
C PRO A 108 -6.90 -6.06 16.54
N GLY A 109 -6.82 -7.30 17.04
CA GLY A 109 -7.97 -8.08 17.40
C GLY A 109 -9.01 -8.06 16.28
N ILE A 110 -10.26 -8.32 16.66
CA ILE A 110 -11.38 -8.27 15.74
C ILE A 110 -11.67 -6.82 15.28
N PRO A 111 -11.80 -5.81 16.15
CA PRO A 111 -12.30 -4.49 15.73
C PRO A 111 -11.44 -3.80 14.67
N TYR A 112 -10.11 -3.74 14.85
CA TYR A 112 -9.23 -3.07 13.89
C TYR A 112 -9.21 -3.80 12.55
N ALA A 113 -9.25 -5.13 12.55
CA ALA A 113 -9.25 -5.90 11.31
C ALA A 113 -10.50 -5.64 10.46
N PHE A 114 -11.67 -5.51 11.09
CA PHE A 114 -12.91 -5.19 10.39
C PHE A 114 -12.95 -3.73 9.92
N GLU A 115 -12.44 -2.78 10.71
CA GLU A 115 -12.27 -1.39 10.25
C GLU A 115 -11.30 -1.30 9.06
N TYR A 116 -10.20 -2.05 9.13
CA TYR A 116 -9.24 -2.17 8.04
C TYR A 116 -9.91 -2.79 6.81
N ALA A 117 -10.61 -3.92 6.94
CA ALA A 117 -11.35 -4.56 5.85
C ALA A 117 -12.33 -3.60 5.17
N LEU A 118 -13.12 -2.85 5.95
CA LEU A 118 -14.05 -1.85 5.42
C LEU A 118 -13.31 -0.77 4.64
N LYS A 119 -12.20 -0.25 5.17
CA LYS A 119 -11.43 0.78 4.48
C LYS A 119 -10.79 0.26 3.21
N VAL A 120 -10.32 -0.98 3.24
CA VAL A 120 -9.77 -1.70 2.09
C VAL A 120 -10.81 -1.83 0.98
N LEU A 121 -12.03 -2.27 1.30
CA LEU A 121 -13.12 -2.38 0.32
C LEU A 121 -13.55 -1.00 -0.22
N GLU A 122 -13.57 0.04 0.62
CA GLU A 122 -13.85 1.41 0.19
C GLU A 122 -12.81 1.88 -0.85
N VAL A 123 -11.52 1.70 -0.55
CA VAL A 123 -10.43 2.07 -1.46
C VAL A 123 -10.50 1.22 -2.73
N ALA A 124 -10.77 -0.08 -2.62
CA ALA A 124 -10.91 -0.96 -3.77
C ALA A 124 -12.01 -0.50 -4.72
N GLY A 125 -13.18 -0.16 -4.18
CA GLY A 125 -14.30 0.37 -4.95
C GLY A 125 -13.96 1.68 -5.65
N LYS A 126 -13.25 2.60 -4.97
CA LYS A 126 -12.82 3.87 -5.55
C LYS A 126 -11.79 3.68 -6.67
N VAL A 127 -10.78 2.84 -6.45
CA VAL A 127 -9.74 2.52 -7.45
C VAL A 127 -10.37 1.99 -8.73
N ARG A 128 -11.27 1.01 -8.63
CA ARG A 128 -11.93 0.41 -9.81
C ARG A 128 -12.82 1.39 -10.58
N LYS A 129 -13.36 2.41 -9.90
CA LYS A 129 -14.16 3.48 -10.53
C LYS A 129 -13.30 4.64 -11.07
N GLY A 130 -11.98 4.60 -10.85
CA GLY A 130 -11.08 5.72 -11.18
C GLY A 130 -11.31 6.96 -10.30
N GLU A 131 -11.95 6.80 -9.14
CA GLU A 131 -12.19 7.89 -8.20
C GLU A 131 -10.94 8.21 -7.39
N LYS A 132 -10.83 9.45 -6.93
CA LYS A 132 -9.79 9.81 -5.95
C LYS A 132 -10.01 9.04 -4.65
N TRP A 133 -8.94 8.48 -4.14
CA TRP A 133 -8.90 7.78 -2.86
C TRP A 133 -7.72 8.31 -2.03
N GLU A 134 -7.84 8.17 -0.71
CA GLU A 134 -6.80 8.54 0.24
C GLU A 134 -6.76 7.46 1.32
N TYR A 135 -5.55 7.03 1.67
CA TYR A 135 -5.30 5.97 2.65
C TYR A 135 -4.76 6.53 3.97
N LEU A 136 -4.21 7.76 3.95
CA LEU A 136 -3.71 8.44 5.13
C LEU A 136 -4.79 9.37 5.70
N LEU A 137 -5.16 9.14 6.97
CA LEU A 137 -5.55 10.25 7.81
C LEU A 137 -4.34 11.21 7.97
N PRO A 138 -4.56 12.52 8.19
CA PRO A 138 -3.47 13.44 8.50
C PRO A 138 -2.59 12.84 9.60
N PRO A 139 -1.25 12.96 9.50
CA PRO A 139 -0.39 12.50 10.59
C PRO A 139 -0.80 13.20 11.89
N GLU A 140 -1.23 12.42 12.88
CA GLU A 140 -1.35 12.91 14.25
C GLU A 140 0.06 12.96 14.84
N PHE A 141 0.66 14.15 14.78
CA PHE A 141 1.85 14.42 15.57
C PHE A 141 1.39 14.54 17.02
N ARG A 142 1.65 13.53 17.84
CA ARG A 142 1.53 13.68 19.29
C ARG A 142 2.57 14.72 19.71
N GLY A 143 2.09 15.88 20.15
CA GLY A 143 2.91 16.91 20.79
C GLY A 143 3.39 16.47 22.16
#